data_AF-A0A0F2PBL4-F1
#
_entry.id   AF-A0A0F2PBL4-F1
#
_cell.length_a   1.000
_cell.length_b   1.000
_cell.length_c   1.000
_cell.angle_alpha   90.00
_cell.angle_beta   90.00
_cell.angle_gamma   90.00
#
_symmetry.space_group_name_H-M   'P 1'
#
loop_
_entity.id
_entity.type
_entity.pdbx_description
1 polymer ?
#
loop_
_entity_poly.entity_id
_entity_poly.type
_entity_poly.pdbx_seq_one_letter_code
_entity_poly.pdbx_strand_id
1 'polypeptide(L)'
;MIYFVGAGPGDPELITVKGAKALSQAQVVIYAGSLVNPALLDMCAKGTEIHNSAGMNLDEITGVMVEAYRAAKEVVRLHTGDPSLYGAIQEQMDILDQEAVPYKVIPGVSSFLAAAAAIPHELTLPGFTQTVILTRMEGRTPVPERESIRSLATHRATMCIFLSVHMLDKLAAELIAGGYPDQTPAAVVEKASWPGERALVGTLANIAVKAHEAGITRTAMIIVGEALSAGYRPSYLYDANFAHMYRGDGD
;
A
#
# COMPACT_ATOMS: atom_id res chain seq x y z
N MET A 1 -23.71 -10.25 -5.03
CA MET A 1 -22.91 -9.72 -3.91
C MET A 1 -21.74 -8.93 -4.49
N ILE A 2 -21.34 -7.81 -3.88
CA ILE A 2 -20.16 -7.04 -4.32
C ILE A 2 -18.96 -7.35 -3.41
N TYR A 3 -17.79 -7.58 -3.99
CA TYR A 3 -16.55 -7.79 -3.26
C TYR A 3 -15.51 -6.73 -3.65
N PHE A 4 -15.14 -5.86 -2.72
CA PHE A 4 -13.94 -5.02 -2.87
C PHE A 4 -12.72 -5.86 -2.48
N VAL A 5 -11.83 -6.14 -3.42
CA VAL A 5 -10.71 -7.07 -3.22
C VAL A 5 -9.39 -6.35 -3.38
N GLY A 6 -8.54 -6.46 -2.36
CA GLY A 6 -7.14 -6.10 -2.45
C GLY A 6 -6.38 -7.06 -3.36
N ALA A 7 -5.94 -6.55 -4.51
CA ALA A 7 -5.22 -7.28 -5.55
C ALA A 7 -3.77 -7.58 -5.18
N GLY A 8 -3.24 -6.95 -4.12
CA GLY A 8 -1.82 -6.99 -3.81
C GLY A 8 -1.01 -5.94 -4.58
N PRO A 9 0.32 -5.93 -4.41
CA PRO A 9 1.17 -4.83 -4.85
C PRO A 9 1.64 -4.94 -6.31
N GLY A 10 1.51 -6.12 -6.93
CA GLY A 10 1.95 -6.35 -8.30
C GLY A 10 1.97 -7.81 -8.70
N ASP A 11 2.74 -8.61 -7.95
CA ASP A 11 2.80 -10.06 -8.16
C ASP A 11 1.41 -10.68 -7.99
N PRO A 12 0.87 -11.38 -9.01
CA PRO A 12 -0.41 -12.07 -8.89
C PRO A 12 -0.48 -13.08 -7.75
N GLU A 13 0.63 -13.65 -7.29
CA GLU A 13 0.67 -14.58 -6.15
C GLU A 13 0.48 -13.90 -4.79
N LEU A 14 0.63 -12.56 -4.72
CA LEU A 14 0.42 -11.78 -3.50
C LEU A 14 -1.05 -11.37 -3.30
N ILE A 15 -1.96 -11.76 -4.19
CA ILE A 15 -3.39 -11.75 -3.88
C ILE A 15 -3.68 -12.77 -2.76
N THR A 16 -4.59 -12.44 -1.85
CA THR A 16 -4.97 -13.41 -0.82
C THR A 16 -5.71 -14.61 -1.43
N VAL A 17 -5.61 -15.78 -0.79
CA VAL A 17 -6.38 -16.98 -1.19
C VAL A 17 -7.88 -16.67 -1.28
N LYS A 18 -8.40 -15.82 -0.38
CA LYS A 18 -9.80 -15.38 -0.41
C LYS A 18 -10.08 -14.47 -1.62
N GLY A 19 -9.17 -13.57 -1.96
CA GLY A 19 -9.26 -12.71 -3.14
C GLY A 19 -9.23 -13.50 -4.45
N ALA A 20 -8.30 -14.44 -4.61
CA ALA A 20 -8.23 -15.31 -5.78
C ALA A 20 -9.51 -16.14 -5.98
N LYS A 21 -10.05 -16.71 -4.88
CA LYS A 21 -11.32 -17.44 -4.92
C LYS A 21 -12.47 -16.55 -5.39
N ALA A 22 -12.62 -15.35 -4.81
CA ALA A 22 -13.64 -14.40 -5.23
C ALA A 22 -13.50 -14.04 -6.72
N LEU A 23 -12.27 -13.79 -7.19
CA LEU A 23 -12.00 -13.44 -8.58
C LEU A 23 -12.36 -14.58 -9.55
N SER A 24 -12.04 -15.83 -9.20
CA SER A 24 -12.37 -17.02 -9.99
C SER A 24 -13.87 -17.33 -10.08
N GLN A 25 -14.67 -16.84 -9.14
CA GLN A 25 -16.12 -17.06 -9.08
C GLN A 25 -16.93 -15.88 -9.64
N ALA A 26 -16.29 -14.71 -9.80
CA ALA A 26 -16.93 -13.50 -10.26
C ALA A 26 -17.47 -13.62 -11.68
N GLN A 27 -18.72 -13.16 -11.87
CA GLN A 27 -19.31 -13.02 -13.20
C GLN A 27 -19.07 -11.63 -13.80
N VAL A 28 -18.80 -10.63 -12.95
CA VAL A 28 -18.39 -9.29 -13.36
C VAL A 28 -17.16 -8.87 -12.57
N VAL A 29 -16.14 -8.35 -13.24
CA VAL A 29 -14.92 -7.81 -12.64
C VAL A 29 -14.71 -6.39 -13.10
N ILE A 30 -14.57 -5.48 -12.16
CA ILE A 30 -14.19 -4.09 -12.42
C ILE A 30 -12.81 -3.87 -11.80
N TYR A 31 -11.79 -3.52 -12.57
CA TYR A 31 -10.43 -3.32 -12.05
C TYR A 31 -9.92 -1.90 -12.31
N ALA A 32 -9.10 -1.38 -11.38
CA ALA A 32 -8.41 -0.11 -11.56
C ALA A 32 -7.20 -0.29 -12.51
N GLY A 33 -7.44 -0.13 -13.82
CA GLY A 33 -6.44 -0.45 -14.85
C GLY A 33 -5.21 0.45 -14.91
N SER A 34 -5.09 1.44 -14.02
CA SER A 34 -3.87 2.24 -13.86
C SER A 34 -2.78 1.52 -13.06
N LEU A 35 -3.14 0.59 -12.18
CA LEU A 35 -2.22 0.03 -11.17
C LEU A 35 -2.44 -1.45 -10.83
N VAL A 36 -3.58 -2.06 -11.18
CA VAL A 36 -3.81 -3.51 -10.98
C VAL A 36 -3.12 -4.30 -12.10
N ASN A 37 -2.40 -5.36 -11.74
CA ASN A 37 -1.76 -6.24 -12.71
C ASN A 37 -2.80 -7.02 -13.55
N PRO A 38 -2.85 -6.83 -14.88
CA PRO A 38 -3.79 -7.54 -15.73
C PRO A 38 -3.64 -9.07 -15.67
N ALA A 39 -2.48 -9.61 -15.29
CA ALA A 39 -2.28 -11.05 -15.13
C ALA A 39 -3.20 -11.68 -14.06
N LEU A 40 -3.72 -10.90 -13.10
CA LEU A 40 -4.74 -11.39 -12.16
C LEU A 40 -6.04 -11.77 -12.88
N LEU A 41 -6.36 -11.13 -14.01
CA LEU A 41 -7.58 -11.39 -14.76
C LEU A 41 -7.58 -12.78 -15.41
N ASP A 42 -6.42 -13.42 -15.52
CA ASP A 42 -6.30 -14.82 -15.99
C ASP A 42 -6.92 -15.82 -14.99
N MET A 43 -7.16 -15.41 -13.74
CA MET A 43 -7.87 -16.21 -12.73
C MET A 43 -9.39 -16.22 -12.93
N CYS A 44 -9.94 -15.31 -13.74
CA CYS A 44 -11.38 -15.19 -13.96
C CYS A 44 -11.94 -16.41 -14.69
N ALA A 45 -13.20 -16.75 -14.40
CA ALA A 45 -13.91 -17.77 -15.16
C ALA A 45 -14.11 -17.34 -16.62
N LYS A 46 -14.25 -18.34 -17.51
CA LYS A 46 -14.60 -18.07 -18.90
C LYS A 46 -15.97 -17.40 -18.98
N GLY A 47 -16.04 -16.27 -19.68
CA GLY A 47 -17.28 -15.49 -19.84
C GLY A 47 -17.52 -14.44 -18.76
N THR A 48 -16.57 -14.26 -17.82
CA THR A 48 -16.59 -13.11 -16.90
C THR A 48 -16.56 -11.80 -17.70
N GLU A 49 -17.46 -10.88 -17.35
CA GLU A 49 -17.52 -9.54 -17.90
C GLU A 49 -16.44 -8.67 -17.23
N ILE A 50 -15.55 -8.04 -17.99
CA ILE A 50 -14.40 -7.31 -17.45
C ILE A 50 -14.48 -5.83 -17.83
N HIS A 51 -14.48 -4.96 -16.83
CA HIS A 51 -14.48 -3.50 -16.98
C HIS A 51 -13.18 -2.90 -16.47
N ASN A 52 -12.51 -2.13 -17.32
CA ASN A 52 -11.40 -1.27 -16.90
C ASN A 52 -11.94 0.08 -16.45
N SER A 53 -11.83 0.39 -15.16
CA SER A 53 -12.36 1.65 -14.62
C SER A 53 -11.45 2.86 -14.79
N ALA A 54 -10.32 2.75 -15.50
CA ALA A 54 -9.38 3.88 -15.64
C ALA A 54 -10.01 5.12 -16.30
N GLY A 55 -11.04 4.92 -17.14
CA GLY A 55 -11.80 5.99 -17.78
C GLY A 55 -13.22 6.17 -17.24
N MET A 56 -13.61 5.46 -16.19
CA MET A 56 -14.96 5.50 -15.64
C MET A 56 -15.04 6.49 -14.47
N ASN A 57 -16.15 7.21 -14.36
CA ASN A 57 -16.50 8.01 -13.19
C ASN A 57 -17.21 7.16 -12.11
N LEU A 58 -17.50 7.79 -10.96
CA LEU A 58 -18.13 7.11 -9.82
C LEU A 58 -19.47 6.48 -10.19
N ASP A 59 -20.36 7.24 -10.83
CA ASP A 59 -21.71 6.80 -11.21
C ASP A 59 -21.67 5.62 -12.19
N GLU A 60 -20.74 5.65 -13.15
CA GLU A 60 -20.53 4.55 -14.10
C GLU A 60 -20.04 3.28 -13.38
N ILE A 61 -19.09 3.42 -12.44
CA ILE A 61 -18.55 2.28 -11.68
C ILE A 61 -19.65 1.67 -10.81
N THR A 62 -20.39 2.49 -10.06
CA THR A 62 -21.48 2.02 -9.20
C THR A 62 -22.67 1.51 -9.99
N GLY A 63 -22.97 2.11 -11.14
CA GLY A 63 -24.01 1.66 -12.07
C GLY A 63 -23.77 0.21 -12.50
N VAL A 64 -22.56 -0.11 -12.96
CA VAL A 64 -22.18 -1.50 -13.31
C VAL A 64 -22.36 -2.45 -12.12
N MET A 65 -21.94 -2.05 -10.91
CA MET A 65 -22.09 -2.87 -9.72
C MET A 65 -23.56 -3.15 -9.37
N VAL A 66 -24.39 -2.11 -9.37
CA VAL A 66 -25.82 -2.18 -9.03
C VAL A 66 -26.59 -3.00 -10.07
N GLU A 67 -26.36 -2.77 -11.36
CA GLU A 67 -26.99 -3.51 -12.44
C GLU A 67 -26.62 -4.99 -12.40
N ALA A 68 -25.34 -5.32 -12.24
CA ALA A 68 -24.88 -6.70 -12.12
C ALA A 68 -25.45 -7.38 -10.88
N TYR A 69 -25.52 -6.69 -9.74
CA TYR A 69 -26.14 -7.21 -8.53
C TYR A 69 -27.63 -7.52 -8.72
N ARG A 70 -28.39 -6.61 -9.34
CA ARG A 70 -29.82 -6.80 -9.65
C ARG A 70 -30.05 -7.96 -10.63
N ALA A 71 -29.07 -8.24 -11.50
CA ALA A 71 -29.05 -9.42 -12.35
C ALA A 71 -28.57 -10.71 -11.64
N ALA A 72 -28.48 -10.71 -10.30
CA ALA A 72 -28.02 -11.81 -9.47
C ALA A 72 -26.59 -12.30 -9.79
N LYS A 73 -25.73 -11.39 -10.28
CA LYS A 73 -24.30 -11.66 -10.50
C LYS A 73 -23.47 -11.34 -9.26
N GLU A 74 -22.40 -12.10 -9.06
CA GLU A 74 -21.29 -11.77 -8.17
C GLU A 74 -20.31 -10.84 -8.89
N VAL A 75 -19.96 -9.76 -8.20
CA VAL A 75 -19.12 -8.70 -8.73
C VAL A 75 -17.87 -8.58 -7.89
N VAL A 76 -16.71 -8.54 -8.54
CA VAL A 76 -15.44 -8.21 -7.89
C VAL A 76 -14.94 -6.86 -8.38
N ARG A 77 -14.64 -5.98 -7.42
CA ARG A 77 -13.98 -4.70 -7.63
C ARG A 77 -12.54 -4.81 -7.15
N LEU A 78 -11.59 -4.91 -8.09
CA LEU A 78 -10.16 -5.05 -7.80
C LEU A 78 -9.50 -3.69 -7.53
N HIS A 79 -8.86 -3.57 -6.37
CA HIS A 79 -8.05 -2.42 -5.96
C HIS A 79 -6.59 -2.84 -5.72
N THR A 80 -5.63 -2.00 -6.13
CA THR A 80 -4.21 -2.25 -5.87
C THR A 80 -3.90 -2.22 -4.37
N GLY A 81 -3.03 -3.13 -3.93
CA GLY A 81 -2.62 -3.23 -2.54
C GLY A 81 -3.75 -3.69 -1.65
N ASP A 82 -4.05 -2.89 -0.62
CA ASP A 82 -5.20 -3.06 0.25
C ASP A 82 -6.23 -1.94 0.02
N PRO A 83 -7.54 -2.23 -0.11
CA PRO A 83 -8.56 -1.21 -0.40
C PRO A 83 -8.70 -0.13 0.68
N SER A 84 -8.25 -0.38 1.91
CA SER A 84 -8.36 0.58 3.03
C SER A 84 -7.38 1.75 2.93
N LEU A 85 -6.33 1.66 2.11
CA LEU A 85 -5.31 2.68 1.98
C LEU A 85 -5.41 3.38 0.62
N TYR A 86 -5.93 4.60 0.63
CA TYR A 86 -6.06 5.45 -0.57
C TYR A 86 -6.85 4.80 -1.72
N GLY A 87 -7.68 3.79 -1.42
CA GLY A 87 -8.41 3.00 -2.42
C GLY A 87 -9.72 3.65 -2.92
N ALA A 88 -10.16 4.75 -2.30
CA ALA A 88 -11.40 5.46 -2.65
C ALA A 88 -12.65 4.55 -2.72
N ILE A 89 -12.76 3.60 -1.78
CA ILE A 89 -13.89 2.67 -1.72
C ILE A 89 -15.10 3.22 -0.97
N GLN A 90 -14.92 4.24 -0.11
CA GLN A 90 -16.00 4.76 0.75
C GLN A 90 -17.16 5.33 -0.07
N GLU A 91 -16.89 6.21 -1.04
CA GLU A 91 -17.93 6.82 -1.87
C GLU A 91 -18.71 5.78 -2.69
N GLN A 92 -18.05 4.71 -3.13
CA GLN A 92 -18.70 3.57 -3.79
C GLN A 92 -19.61 2.82 -2.82
N MET A 93 -19.13 2.54 -1.60
CA MET A 93 -19.91 1.87 -0.56
C MET A 93 -21.13 2.68 -0.12
N ASP A 94 -20.99 4.00 0.02
CA ASP A 94 -22.09 4.90 0.38
C ASP A 94 -23.23 4.86 -0.65
N ILE A 95 -22.91 4.77 -1.95
CA ILE A 95 -23.90 4.61 -3.03
C ILE A 95 -24.53 3.21 -2.98
N LEU A 96 -23.73 2.16 -2.76
CA LEU A 96 -24.26 0.80 -2.63
C LEU A 96 -25.21 0.67 -1.42
N ASP A 97 -24.92 1.34 -0.31
CA ASP A 97 -25.78 1.40 0.87
C ASP A 97 -27.13 2.09 0.57
N GLN A 98 -27.11 3.20 -0.19
CA GLN A 98 -28.34 3.87 -0.65
C GLN A 98 -29.20 2.98 -1.55
N GLU A 99 -28.56 2.12 -2.34
CA GLU A 99 -29.21 1.16 -3.24
C GLU A 99 -29.55 -0.19 -2.57
N ALA A 100 -29.30 -0.32 -1.26
CA ALA A 100 -29.46 -1.55 -0.48
C ALA A 100 -28.72 -2.76 -1.09
N VAL A 101 -27.55 -2.51 -1.69
CA VAL A 101 -26.68 -3.53 -2.28
C VAL A 101 -25.60 -3.95 -1.28
N PRO A 102 -25.59 -5.22 -0.83
CA PRO A 102 -24.61 -5.70 0.14
C PRO A 102 -23.22 -5.87 -0.50
N TYR A 103 -22.20 -5.53 0.27
CA TYR A 103 -20.80 -5.66 -0.11
C TYR A 103 -19.93 -6.26 1.00
N LYS A 104 -18.73 -6.73 0.62
CA LYS A 104 -17.68 -7.18 1.54
C LYS A 104 -16.33 -6.67 1.08
N VAL A 105 -15.46 -6.35 2.04
CA VAL A 105 -14.05 -6.04 1.79
C VAL A 105 -13.19 -7.29 2.06
N ILE A 106 -12.33 -7.62 1.10
CA ILE A 106 -11.30 -8.65 1.23
C ILE A 106 -9.95 -7.92 1.28
N PRO A 107 -9.19 -8.03 2.38
CA PRO A 107 -7.92 -7.34 2.51
C PRO A 107 -6.88 -7.87 1.53
N GLY A 108 -5.86 -7.06 1.27
CA GLY A 108 -4.74 -7.37 0.40
C GLY A 108 -3.39 -6.98 1.00
N VAL A 109 -2.31 -7.43 0.35
CA VAL A 109 -0.95 -7.03 0.72
C VAL A 109 -0.66 -5.64 0.16
N SER A 110 -0.52 -4.63 1.03
CA SER A 110 -0.24 -3.26 0.61
C SER A 110 1.22 -3.09 0.12
N SER A 111 1.46 -2.09 -0.73
CA SER A 111 2.76 -1.86 -1.37
C SER A 111 3.88 -1.49 -0.40
N PHE A 112 3.58 -0.95 0.78
CA PHE A 112 4.61 -0.68 1.78
C PHE A 112 5.20 -1.97 2.38
N LEU A 113 4.40 -3.05 2.48
CA LEU A 113 4.86 -4.35 2.95
C LEU A 113 5.73 -5.03 1.88
N ALA A 114 5.31 -4.97 0.61
CA ALA A 114 6.13 -5.47 -0.49
C ALA A 114 7.44 -4.68 -0.63
N ALA A 115 7.40 -3.36 -0.47
CA ALA A 115 8.60 -2.55 -0.45
C ALA A 115 9.52 -2.94 0.72
N ALA A 116 9.00 -3.11 1.93
CA ALA A 116 9.79 -3.59 3.07
C ALA A 116 10.39 -5.00 2.84
N ALA A 117 9.70 -5.87 2.11
CA ALA A 117 10.25 -7.17 1.73
C ALA A 117 11.39 -7.07 0.69
N ALA A 118 11.31 -6.10 -0.23
CA ALA A 118 12.34 -5.84 -1.25
C ALA A 118 13.65 -5.26 -0.67
N ILE A 119 13.56 -4.61 0.49
CA ILE A 119 14.68 -4.08 1.28
C ILE A 119 14.59 -4.70 2.67
N PRO A 120 15.11 -5.93 2.88
CA PRO A 120 14.73 -6.85 3.95
C PRO A 120 15.08 -6.33 5.35
N HIS A 121 14.30 -5.34 5.79
CA HIS A 121 14.38 -4.62 7.04
C HIS A 121 12.99 -4.64 7.68
N GLU A 122 12.96 -4.85 9.00
CA GLU A 122 11.74 -4.65 9.77
C GLU A 122 11.44 -3.15 9.86
N LEU A 123 10.19 -2.74 9.65
CA LEU A 123 9.80 -1.32 9.75
C LEU A 123 9.72 -0.83 11.20
N THR A 124 9.62 -1.76 12.14
CA THR A 124 9.69 -1.53 13.59
C THR A 124 10.95 -2.18 14.12
N LEU A 125 11.73 -1.46 14.91
CA LEU A 125 13.01 -1.98 15.39
C LEU A 125 13.24 -1.51 16.83
N PRO A 126 13.40 -2.44 17.80
CA PRO A 126 13.67 -2.08 19.19
C PRO A 126 14.90 -1.17 19.33
N GLY A 127 14.75 -0.12 20.13
CA GLY A 127 15.78 0.91 20.30
C GLY A 127 15.80 2.01 19.23
N PHE A 128 15.01 1.88 18.15
CA PHE A 128 14.89 2.91 17.10
C PHE A 128 13.45 3.41 16.97
N THR A 129 12.51 2.53 16.68
CA THR A 129 11.11 2.90 16.46
C THR A 129 10.17 1.74 16.70
N GLN A 130 9.01 2.02 17.28
CA GLN A 130 7.87 1.10 17.41
C GLN A 130 6.64 1.66 16.71
N THR A 131 6.85 2.59 15.78
CA THR A 131 5.81 3.32 15.08
C THR A 131 6.13 3.34 13.59
N VAL A 132 5.10 3.08 12.79
CA VAL A 132 5.14 3.25 11.34
C VAL A 132 4.06 4.26 10.97
N ILE A 133 4.46 5.33 10.29
CA ILE A 133 3.55 6.33 9.75
C ILE A 133 3.32 6.02 8.28
N LEU A 134 2.07 5.74 7.90
CA LEU A 134 1.65 5.61 6.51
C LEU A 134 1.06 6.95 6.07
N THR A 135 1.64 7.59 5.07
CA THR A 135 1.19 8.92 4.63
C THR A 135 1.44 9.15 3.14
N ARG A 136 1.09 10.33 2.64
CA ARG A 136 1.47 10.85 1.33
C ARG A 136 1.85 12.32 1.48
N MET A 137 2.67 12.81 0.56
CA MET A 137 2.92 14.23 0.46
C MET A 137 1.69 14.93 -0.13
N GLU A 138 1.48 16.17 0.31
CA GLU A 138 0.54 17.08 -0.32
C GLU A 138 0.95 17.36 -1.77
N GLY A 139 0.01 17.18 -2.69
CA GLY A 139 0.14 17.50 -4.11
C GLY A 139 -0.98 18.42 -4.55
N ARG A 140 -1.69 18.07 -5.63
CA ARG A 140 -2.90 18.79 -6.05
C ARG A 140 -4.06 18.63 -5.06
N THR A 141 -4.10 17.50 -4.36
CA THR A 141 -5.07 17.23 -3.30
C THR A 141 -4.43 17.54 -1.95
N PRO A 142 -5.04 18.44 -1.15
CA PRO A 142 -4.51 18.82 0.14
C PRO A 142 -4.46 17.63 1.11
N VAL A 143 -3.65 17.75 2.15
CA VAL A 143 -3.73 16.89 3.34
C VAL A 143 -4.25 17.71 4.51
N PRO A 144 -4.84 17.11 5.55
CA PRO A 144 -5.16 17.83 6.78
C PRO A 144 -3.90 18.51 7.33
N GLU A 145 -4.01 19.74 7.85
CA GLU A 145 -2.86 20.55 8.28
C GLU A 145 -1.93 19.81 9.26
N ARG A 146 -2.54 19.07 10.20
CA ARG A 146 -1.83 18.27 11.22
C ARG A 146 -1.05 17.09 10.64
N GLU A 147 -1.38 16.68 9.43
CA GLU A 147 -0.81 15.53 8.71
C GLU A 147 0.21 15.94 7.65
N SER A 148 0.64 17.21 7.63
CA SER A 148 1.75 17.64 6.79
C SER A 148 3.00 16.79 7.07
N ILE A 149 3.80 16.51 6.02
CA ILE A 149 5.04 15.73 6.14
C ILE A 149 5.94 16.28 7.24
N ARG A 150 6.09 17.61 7.29
CA ARG A 150 6.88 18.31 8.31
C ARG A 150 6.38 18.04 9.73
N SER A 151 5.07 18.08 9.96
CA SER A 151 4.46 17.78 11.25
C SER A 151 4.72 16.32 11.65
N LEU A 152 4.49 15.39 10.73
CA LEU A 152 4.68 13.96 10.97
C LEU A 152 6.16 13.61 11.24
N ALA A 153 7.09 14.27 10.54
CA ALA A 153 8.53 14.05 10.67
C ALA A 153 9.10 14.34 12.07
N THR A 154 8.42 15.15 12.88
CA THR A 154 8.83 15.44 14.27
C THR A 154 8.95 14.18 15.13
N HIS A 155 8.18 13.13 14.81
CA HIS A 155 8.20 11.84 15.53
C HIS A 155 9.43 11.00 15.23
N ARG A 156 10.11 11.24 14.09
CA ARG A 156 11.25 10.44 13.60
C ARG A 156 11.00 8.92 13.56
N ALA A 157 9.74 8.51 13.44
CA ALA A 157 9.32 7.11 13.28
C ALA A 157 9.75 6.56 11.91
N THR A 158 9.49 5.28 11.62
CA THR A 158 9.57 4.83 10.21
C THR A 158 8.40 5.43 9.46
N MET A 159 8.64 6.01 8.29
CA MET A 159 7.60 6.61 7.46
C MET A 159 7.57 5.96 6.08
N CYS A 160 6.42 5.40 5.71
CA CYS A 160 6.14 4.87 4.38
C CYS A 160 5.25 5.86 3.63
N ILE A 161 5.76 6.41 2.52
CA ILE A 161 5.19 7.56 1.86
C ILE A 161 4.73 7.16 0.46
N PHE A 162 3.42 7.16 0.27
CA PHE A 162 2.74 6.81 -0.96
C PHE A 162 2.67 8.01 -1.91
N LEU A 163 2.47 7.76 -3.21
CA LEU A 163 2.07 8.77 -4.21
C LEU A 163 3.00 9.99 -4.35
N SER A 164 4.25 9.92 -3.88
CA SER A 164 5.09 11.13 -3.67
C SER A 164 6.43 11.13 -4.41
N VAL A 165 6.77 10.09 -5.18
CA VAL A 165 8.12 9.95 -5.78
C VAL A 165 8.49 11.06 -6.78
N HIS A 166 7.53 11.62 -7.49
CA HIS A 166 7.75 12.75 -8.40
C HIS A 166 8.06 14.07 -7.66
N MET A 167 7.90 14.11 -6.33
CA MET A 167 8.18 15.26 -5.46
C MET A 167 9.36 15.00 -4.52
N LEU A 168 10.21 14.02 -4.83
CA LEU A 168 11.19 13.47 -3.87
C LEU A 168 12.16 14.52 -3.32
N ASP A 169 12.59 15.51 -4.11
CA ASP A 169 13.45 16.60 -3.63
C ASP A 169 12.74 17.45 -2.57
N LYS A 170 11.51 17.87 -2.85
CA LYS A 170 10.68 18.64 -1.90
C LYS A 170 10.37 17.80 -0.67
N LEU A 171 10.09 16.51 -0.86
CA LEU A 171 9.79 15.59 0.23
C LEU A 171 10.98 15.47 1.20
N ALA A 172 12.18 15.25 0.66
CA ALA A 172 13.40 15.16 1.47
C ALA A 172 13.63 16.46 2.26
N ALA A 173 13.44 17.61 1.62
CA ALA A 173 13.55 18.91 2.29
C ALA A 173 12.53 19.08 3.45
N GLU A 174 11.26 18.70 3.24
CA GLU A 174 10.22 18.79 4.28
C GLU A 174 10.47 17.79 5.44
N LEU A 175 10.95 16.59 5.14
CA LEU A 175 11.32 15.60 6.16
C LEU A 175 12.49 16.10 7.03
N ILE A 176 13.53 16.65 6.39
CA ILE A 176 14.69 17.22 7.10
C ILE A 176 14.25 18.41 7.96
N ALA A 177 13.49 19.33 7.37
CA ALA A 177 13.05 20.53 8.06
C ALA A 177 11.99 20.25 9.15
N GLY A 178 11.32 19.10 9.11
CA GLY A 178 10.42 18.61 10.15
C GLY A 178 11.11 17.81 11.26
N GLY A 179 12.36 17.42 11.06
CA GLY A 179 13.22 16.94 12.14
C GLY A 179 14.11 15.75 11.81
N TYR A 180 13.97 15.07 10.68
CA TYR A 180 14.90 13.98 10.36
C TYR A 180 16.31 14.53 10.06
N PRO A 181 17.39 13.90 10.58
CA PRO A 181 18.73 14.13 10.07
C PRO A 181 18.83 13.86 8.55
N ASP A 182 19.67 14.61 7.85
CA ASP A 182 19.94 14.41 6.42
C ASP A 182 20.58 13.03 6.13
N GLN A 183 21.31 12.48 7.11
CA GLN A 183 21.89 11.14 7.05
C GLN A 183 20.91 10.02 7.43
N THR A 184 19.65 10.32 7.78
CA THR A 184 18.67 9.28 8.07
C THR A 184 18.51 8.37 6.85
N PRO A 185 18.55 7.04 7.04
CA PRO A 185 18.34 6.08 5.97
C PRO A 185 17.02 6.31 5.23
N ALA A 186 17.09 6.18 3.91
CA ALA A 186 15.94 6.28 3.03
C ALA A 186 16.05 5.25 1.92
N ALA A 187 14.91 4.75 1.46
CA ALA A 187 14.83 3.86 0.33
C ALA A 187 13.67 4.22 -0.59
N VAL A 188 13.86 3.93 -1.88
CA VAL A 188 12.83 4.07 -2.92
C VAL A 188 12.72 2.72 -3.62
N VAL A 189 11.55 2.10 -3.53
CA VAL A 189 11.25 0.83 -4.19
C VAL A 189 10.24 1.10 -5.29
N GLU A 190 10.72 1.07 -6.54
CA GLU A 190 9.87 1.17 -7.72
C GLU A 190 9.28 -0.19 -8.05
N LYS A 191 7.97 -0.22 -8.32
CA LYS A 191 7.24 -1.40 -8.79
C LYS A 191 7.49 -2.64 -7.92
N ALA A 192 7.41 -2.47 -6.60
CA ALA A 192 7.57 -3.57 -5.64
C ALA A 192 6.73 -4.79 -6.05
N SER A 193 7.34 -5.98 -6.07
CA SER A 193 6.83 -7.28 -6.52
C SER A 193 6.54 -7.44 -8.03
N TRP A 194 6.74 -6.43 -8.87
CA TRP A 194 6.57 -6.58 -10.32
C TRP A 194 7.85 -7.06 -11.02
N PRO A 195 7.73 -7.62 -12.24
CA PRO A 195 8.85 -7.69 -13.17
C PRO A 195 9.46 -6.30 -13.40
N GLY A 196 10.76 -6.16 -13.12
CA GLY A 196 11.47 -4.88 -13.20
C GLY A 196 11.40 -4.04 -11.91
N GLU A 197 11.14 -4.66 -10.77
CA GLU A 197 11.35 -4.06 -9.45
C GLU A 197 12.77 -3.46 -9.34
N ARG A 198 12.87 -2.26 -8.78
CA ARG A 198 14.15 -1.61 -8.47
C ARG A 198 14.11 -1.04 -7.06
N ALA A 199 15.05 -1.44 -6.22
CA ALA A 199 15.23 -0.91 -4.87
C ALA A 199 16.49 -0.05 -4.81
N LEU A 200 16.33 1.22 -4.46
CA LEU A 200 17.42 2.15 -4.19
C LEU A 200 17.49 2.42 -2.70
N VAL A 201 18.67 2.30 -2.12
CA VAL A 201 18.93 2.62 -0.71
C VAL A 201 19.95 3.74 -0.62
N GLY A 202 19.74 4.66 0.31
CA GLY A 202 20.58 5.82 0.54
C GLY A 202 20.19 6.52 1.82
N THR A 203 20.32 7.85 1.81
CA THR A 203 19.93 8.72 2.93
C THR A 203 19.05 9.84 2.40
N LEU A 204 18.39 10.58 3.29
CA LEU A 204 17.62 11.77 2.89
C LEU A 204 18.46 12.78 2.08
N ALA A 205 19.77 12.86 2.33
CA ALA A 205 20.69 13.72 1.60
C ALA A 205 20.90 13.33 0.12
N ASN A 206 20.73 12.05 -0.26
CA ASN A 206 21.10 11.57 -1.61
C ASN A 206 20.05 10.73 -2.32
N ILE A 207 18.97 10.30 -1.65
CA ILE A 207 18.00 9.39 -2.23
C ILE A 207 17.28 9.99 -3.45
N ALA A 208 17.04 11.30 -3.43
CA ALA A 208 16.46 12.02 -4.57
C ALA A 208 17.36 11.92 -5.81
N VAL A 209 18.65 12.22 -5.67
CA VAL A 209 19.64 12.12 -6.75
C VAL A 209 19.67 10.71 -7.33
N LYS A 210 19.75 9.68 -6.47
CA LYS A 210 19.75 8.29 -6.92
C LYS A 210 18.49 7.92 -7.71
N ALA A 211 17.32 8.37 -7.25
CA ALA A 211 16.06 8.10 -7.93
C ALA A 211 15.99 8.79 -9.30
N HIS A 212 16.49 10.02 -9.41
CA HIS A 212 16.58 10.75 -10.68
C HIS A 212 17.53 10.08 -11.67
N GLU A 213 18.73 9.68 -11.23
CA GLU A 213 19.71 8.95 -12.05
C GLU A 213 19.15 7.62 -12.56
N ALA A 214 18.35 6.94 -11.74
CA ALA A 214 17.62 5.74 -12.14
C ALA A 214 16.37 6.02 -12.99
N GLY A 215 15.94 7.28 -13.15
CA GLY A 215 14.73 7.64 -13.88
C GLY A 215 13.43 7.16 -13.23
N ILE A 216 13.40 7.00 -11.91
CA ILE A 216 12.19 6.60 -11.17
C ILE A 216 11.28 7.82 -10.99
N THR A 217 10.13 7.82 -11.65
CA THR A 217 9.21 8.98 -11.67
C THR A 217 7.80 8.66 -11.18
N ARG A 218 7.44 7.38 -11.06
CA ARG A 218 6.10 6.92 -10.68
C ARG A 218 6.13 5.51 -10.07
N THR A 219 5.02 5.10 -9.49
CA THR A 219 4.81 3.72 -8.99
C THR A 219 5.94 3.28 -8.06
N ALA A 220 6.29 4.13 -7.09
CA ALA A 220 7.34 3.82 -6.13
C ALA A 220 6.86 4.10 -4.69
N MET A 221 7.33 3.27 -3.78
CA MET A 221 7.20 3.45 -2.35
C MET A 221 8.47 4.09 -1.81
N ILE A 222 8.33 5.11 -0.97
CA ILE A 222 9.45 5.74 -0.28
C ILE A 222 9.38 5.32 1.19
N ILE A 223 10.47 4.82 1.74
CA ILE A 223 10.58 4.46 3.16
C ILE A 223 11.72 5.25 3.77
N VAL A 224 11.46 5.92 4.89
CA VAL A 224 12.46 6.73 5.61
C VAL A 224 12.45 6.34 7.08
N GLY A 225 13.62 6.17 7.67
CA GLY A 225 13.74 5.96 9.11
C GLY A 225 14.94 5.12 9.50
N GLU A 226 15.34 5.26 10.76
CA GLU A 226 16.49 4.53 11.33
C GLU A 226 16.28 3.01 11.38
N ALA A 227 15.06 2.51 11.20
CA ALA A 227 14.80 1.08 11.11
C ALA A 227 15.51 0.41 9.89
N LEU A 228 15.88 1.21 8.88
CA LEU A 228 16.66 0.72 7.74
C LEU A 228 18.18 0.69 8.02
N SER A 229 18.63 1.10 9.21
CA SER A 229 20.04 1.03 9.63
C SER A 229 20.44 -0.42 10.00
N ALA A 230 21.72 -0.75 9.80
CA ALA A 230 22.24 -2.12 10.00
C ALA A 230 22.57 -2.48 11.47
N GLY A 231 22.66 -1.50 12.38
CA GLY A 231 23.00 -1.75 13.78
C GLY A 231 21.75 -1.74 14.66
N TYR A 232 21.44 -2.83 15.38
CA TYR A 232 20.30 -2.85 16.29
C TYR A 232 20.47 -3.67 17.55
N ARG A 233 19.63 -3.39 18.55
CA ARG A 233 19.51 -4.22 19.76
C ARG A 233 18.49 -5.33 19.50
N PRO A 234 18.83 -6.61 19.74
CA PRO A 234 17.89 -7.71 19.58
C PRO A 234 16.58 -7.47 20.35
N SER A 235 15.47 -7.97 19.80
CA SER A 235 14.17 -7.94 20.47
C SER A 235 14.17 -8.80 21.74
N TYR A 236 13.49 -8.31 22.78
CA TYR A 236 13.22 -9.10 23.99
C TYR A 236 12.40 -10.37 23.73
N LEU A 237 11.70 -10.46 22.58
CA LEU A 237 10.95 -11.66 22.18
C LEU A 237 11.82 -12.93 22.16
N TYR A 238 13.09 -12.79 21.78
CA TYR A 238 14.05 -13.89 21.73
C TYR A 238 15.12 -13.82 22.82
N ASP A 239 15.00 -12.86 23.75
CA ASP A 239 15.91 -12.81 24.89
C ASP A 239 15.64 -14.01 25.80
N ALA A 240 16.67 -14.82 26.03
CA ALA A 240 16.58 -16.02 26.84
C ALA A 240 16.22 -15.71 28.31
N ASN A 241 16.48 -14.48 28.77
CA ASN A 241 16.24 -14.04 30.14
C ASN A 241 14.92 -13.26 30.28
N PHE A 242 14.17 -13.06 29.19
CA PHE A 242 12.91 -12.34 29.23
C PHE A 242 11.74 -13.32 29.39
N ALA A 243 11.05 -13.21 30.53
CA ALA A 243 9.90 -14.05 30.80
C ALA A 243 8.68 -13.55 30.00
N HIS A 244 8.02 -14.47 29.30
CA HIS A 244 6.75 -14.22 28.60
C HIS A 244 5.85 -15.46 28.73
N MET A 245 4.62 -15.37 28.19
CA MET A 245 3.57 -16.41 28.33
C MET A 245 4.00 -17.85 28.00
N TYR A 246 5.08 -18.04 27.25
CA TYR A 246 5.58 -19.36 26.83
C TYR A 246 7.04 -19.62 27.27
N ARG A 247 7.65 -18.73 28.06
CA ARG A 247 9.02 -18.84 28.56
C ARG A 247 9.10 -18.17 29.93
N GLY A 248 9.14 -18.97 30.99
CA GLY A 248 9.05 -18.55 32.38
C GLY A 248 8.18 -19.57 33.12
N ASP A 249 8.61 -20.01 34.30
CA ASP A 249 7.82 -20.91 35.14
C ASP A 249 6.47 -20.22 35.41
N GLY A 250 5.42 -20.80 34.84
CA GLY A 250 4.07 -20.26 34.96
C GLY A 250 3.57 -20.35 36.39
N ASP A 251 2.79 -19.36 36.79
CA ASP A 251 1.69 -19.56 37.75
C ASP A 251 0.44 -20.00 36.97
#